data_AF-H1YEE5-F1
#
_entry.id   AF-H1YEE5-F1
#
_cell.length_a   1.000
_cell.length_b   1.000
_cell.length_c   1.000
_cell.angle_alpha   90.00
_cell.angle_beta   90.00
_cell.angle_gamma   90.00
#
_symmetry.space_group_name_H-M   'P 1'
#
loop_
_entity.id
_entity.type
_entity.pdbx_description
1 polymer ?
#
loop_
_entity_poly.entity_id
_entity_poly.type
_entity_poly.pdbx_seq_one_letter_code
_entity_poly.pdbx_strand_id
1 'polypeptide(L)'
;MTSLRFALAALIVCLLGCNKNSKPKATKTQVKAILKVNASATSDTTKDKQEIQKLIRNLLVWAEGGKGVPDLLPFVVNRQDSTVTGFDLGKLKGVDDSLKTTGFFSKEFINNYNQIIQVLDRKMKEKKIAPFSTGEIPPFGFHTDADPWCDCQDVPYDHPNAYSLVDVHIIELNKENGKMYWTWGSLPKDVSPDWRTVTYKFNVTKESGQWKVSYLQGFDIKRA
;
A
#
# COMPACT_ATOMS: atom_id res chain seq x y z
N MET A 1 60.75 4.14 -28.98
CA MET A 1 59.66 5.13 -29.17
C MET A 1 59.39 5.79 -27.83
N THR A 2 59.42 7.11 -27.85
CA THR A 2 59.70 8.02 -26.74
C THR A 2 58.50 8.32 -25.85
N SER A 3 58.76 8.38 -24.54
CA SER A 3 57.89 8.90 -23.49
C SER A 3 57.50 10.37 -23.72
N LEU A 4 56.26 10.75 -23.41
CA LEU A 4 55.88 12.15 -23.23
C LEU A 4 55.06 12.34 -21.95
N ARG A 5 55.55 13.25 -21.13
CA ARG A 5 55.01 13.73 -19.84
C ARG A 5 54.33 15.10 -20.03
N PHE A 6 53.56 15.49 -19.02
CA PHE A 6 53.06 16.86 -18.69
C PHE A 6 51.88 17.36 -19.55
N ALA A 7 50.94 18.19 -19.06
CA ALA A 7 50.92 19.04 -17.88
C ALA A 7 49.47 19.28 -17.37
N LEU A 8 49.38 19.50 -16.06
CA LEU A 8 48.25 20.05 -15.32
C LEU A 8 48.13 21.56 -15.63
N ALA A 9 46.93 22.06 -15.91
CA ALA A 9 46.66 23.50 -15.92
C ALA A 9 45.43 23.79 -15.04
N ALA A 10 45.71 24.34 -13.86
CA ALA A 10 44.74 24.92 -12.95
C ALA A 10 44.29 26.29 -13.49
N LEU A 11 42.98 26.56 -13.49
CA LEU A 11 42.46 27.92 -13.67
C LEU A 11 41.81 28.35 -12.35
N ILE A 12 42.58 29.12 -11.57
CA ILE A 12 42.12 29.89 -10.43
C ILE A 12 41.63 31.22 -10.97
N VAL A 13 40.35 31.55 -10.75
CA VAL A 13 39.86 32.93 -10.80
C VAL A 13 39.30 33.26 -9.42
N CYS A 14 40.09 34.03 -8.67
CA CYS A 14 39.66 34.75 -7.49
C CYS A 14 39.38 36.21 -7.85
N LEU A 15 38.66 36.88 -6.95
CA LEU A 15 38.50 38.33 -6.76
C LEU A 15 37.22 38.89 -7.42
N LEU A 16 36.32 39.64 -6.78
CA LEU A 16 36.22 40.28 -5.45
C LEU A 16 34.75 40.73 -5.28
N GLY A 17 34.26 40.88 -4.04
CA GLY A 17 33.08 41.73 -3.82
C GLY A 17 32.22 41.47 -2.58
N CYS A 18 32.81 41.38 -1.38
CA CYS A 18 32.05 41.55 -0.14
C CYS A 18 31.70 43.03 0.04
N ASN A 19 30.42 43.40 -0.03
CA ASN A 19 29.93 44.66 0.50
C ASN A 19 28.99 44.38 1.68
N LYS A 20 29.42 44.79 2.88
CA LYS A 20 28.59 44.78 4.09
C LYS A 20 27.71 46.03 4.04
N ASN A 21 26.39 45.88 4.17
CA ASN A 21 25.59 46.80 4.98
C ASN A 21 24.19 46.24 5.30
N SER A 22 23.83 46.44 6.57
CA SER A 22 22.49 46.50 7.17
C SER A 22 21.52 45.31 7.05
N LYS A 23 21.26 44.72 8.22
CA LYS A 23 20.11 43.85 8.55
C LYS A 23 18.77 44.54 8.20
N PRO A 24 17.77 43.74 7.83
CA PRO A 24 16.49 43.80 8.53
C PRO A 24 16.12 42.43 9.14
N LYS A 25 15.55 42.48 10.36
CA LYS A 25 14.92 41.35 11.06
C LYS A 25 13.83 40.73 10.17
N ALA A 26 14.00 39.46 9.81
CA ALA A 26 12.90 38.61 9.38
C ALA A 26 12.48 37.70 10.55
N THR A 27 11.37 38.08 11.17
CA THR A 27 10.68 37.30 12.19
C THR A 27 9.90 36.18 11.51
N LYS A 28 10.08 34.96 12.03
CA LYS A 28 9.19 33.79 12.00
C LYS A 28 7.99 33.84 11.05
N THR A 29 7.92 32.89 10.12
CA THR A 29 6.77 31.97 10.00
C THR A 29 7.26 30.69 9.33
N GLN A 30 7.64 29.72 10.16
CA GLN A 30 7.69 28.33 9.72
C GLN A 30 6.26 27.93 9.37
N VAL A 31 6.03 27.53 8.13
CA VAL A 31 4.79 26.87 7.72
C VAL A 31 4.82 25.47 8.34
N LYS A 32 4.48 25.42 9.63
CA LYS A 32 4.05 24.21 10.30
C LYS A 32 2.58 24.07 9.92
N ALA A 33 2.30 23.32 8.86
CA ALA A 33 0.95 22.84 8.60
C ALA A 33 0.58 21.90 9.76
N ILE A 34 0.10 22.49 10.85
CA ILE A 34 -0.58 21.79 11.93
C ILE A 34 -1.89 21.31 11.31
N LEU A 35 -1.95 20.03 10.99
CA LEU A 35 -3.22 19.31 10.91
C LEU A 35 -3.92 19.54 12.25
N LYS A 36 -4.89 20.46 12.27
CA LYS A 36 -5.86 20.58 13.36
C LYS A 36 -6.73 19.33 13.32
N VAL A 37 -6.27 18.25 13.97
CA VAL A 37 -7.17 17.20 14.42
C VAL A 37 -7.83 17.71 15.70
N ASN A 38 -8.92 18.46 15.52
CA ASN A 38 -9.89 18.65 16.59
C ASN A 38 -10.73 17.38 16.68
N ALA A 39 -10.26 16.42 17.46
CA ALA A 39 -11.13 15.38 17.99
C ALA A 39 -10.79 15.22 19.47
N SER A 40 -11.63 15.80 20.32
CA SER A 40 -11.80 15.24 21.67
C SER A 40 -12.23 13.80 21.44
N ALA A 41 -11.31 12.85 21.62
CA ALA A 41 -11.59 11.44 21.42
C ALA A 41 -12.67 11.05 22.44
N THR A 42 -13.89 10.88 21.95
CA THR A 42 -14.97 10.31 22.76
C THR A 42 -14.62 8.86 23.10
N SER A 43 -15.18 8.35 24.20
CA SER A 43 -15.08 6.93 24.60
C SER A 43 -15.29 5.98 23.41
N ASP A 44 -16.27 6.30 22.56
CA ASP A 44 -16.64 5.52 21.39
C ASP A 44 -15.55 5.52 20.31
N THR A 45 -14.90 6.66 20.06
CA THR A 45 -13.79 6.77 19.10
C THR A 45 -12.60 5.91 19.51
N THR A 46 -12.32 5.81 20.82
CA THR A 46 -11.21 4.98 21.34
C THR A 46 -11.51 3.50 21.15
N LYS A 47 -12.74 3.08 21.45
CA LYS A 47 -13.18 1.70 21.26
C LYS A 47 -13.18 1.30 19.79
N ASP A 48 -13.77 2.11 18.91
CA ASP A 48 -13.79 1.86 17.47
C ASP A 48 -12.35 1.74 16.92
N LYS A 49 -11.42 2.61 17.34
CA LYS A 49 -10.01 2.51 16.95
C LYS A 49 -9.40 1.15 17.32
N GLN A 50 -9.64 0.66 18.53
CA GLN A 50 -9.12 -0.63 18.99
C GLN A 50 -9.71 -1.80 18.19
N GLU A 51 -11.00 -1.76 17.90
CA GLU A 51 -11.67 -2.77 17.06
C GLU A 51 -11.10 -2.78 15.63
N ILE A 52 -10.92 -1.60 15.03
CA ILE A 52 -10.36 -1.47 13.68
C ILE A 52 -8.89 -1.91 13.64
N GLN A 53 -8.10 -1.59 14.68
CA GLN A 53 -6.72 -2.06 14.78
C GLN A 53 -6.65 -3.58 14.90
N LYS A 54 -7.55 -4.19 15.67
CA LYS A 54 -7.64 -5.65 15.75
C LYS A 54 -8.04 -6.26 14.40
N LEU A 55 -8.99 -5.64 13.70
CA LEU A 55 -9.41 -6.06 12.36
C LEU A 55 -8.23 -6.09 11.38
N ILE A 56 -7.47 -5.00 11.25
CA ILE A 56 -6.38 -4.94 10.26
C ILE A 56 -5.23 -5.89 10.63
N ARG A 57 -4.91 -6.04 11.93
CA ARG A 57 -3.91 -7.02 12.39
C ARG A 57 -4.32 -8.45 12.05
N ASN A 58 -5.58 -8.80 12.31
CA ASN A 58 -6.10 -10.14 12.00
C ASN A 58 -6.10 -10.42 10.50
N LEU A 59 -6.48 -9.44 9.67
CA LEU A 59 -6.42 -9.55 8.22
C LEU A 59 -4.98 -9.82 7.75
N LEU A 60 -4.03 -8.99 8.17
CA LEU A 60 -2.65 -9.10 7.71
C LEU A 60 -1.98 -10.39 8.19
N VAL A 61 -2.25 -10.83 9.42
CA VAL A 61 -1.77 -12.13 9.93
C VAL A 61 -2.41 -13.31 9.20
N TRP A 62 -3.70 -13.21 8.85
CA TRP A 62 -4.37 -14.22 8.02
C TRP A 62 -3.76 -14.31 6.63
N ALA A 63 -3.51 -13.16 5.99
CA ALA A 63 -2.86 -13.07 4.69
C ALA A 63 -1.47 -13.71 4.70
N GLU A 64 -0.63 -13.33 5.67
CA GLU A 64 0.73 -13.86 5.87
C GLU A 64 0.73 -15.38 6.08
N GLY A 65 -0.27 -15.91 6.78
CA GLY A 65 -0.38 -17.35 7.02
C GLY A 65 -0.57 -18.18 5.74
N GLY A 66 -1.02 -17.57 4.64
CA GLY A 66 -1.24 -18.16 3.31
C GLY A 66 -2.35 -19.23 3.23
N LYS A 67 -2.61 -19.96 4.32
CA LYS A 67 -3.62 -21.02 4.38
C LYS A 67 -5.02 -20.44 4.36
N GLY A 68 -5.78 -20.79 3.33
CA GLY A 68 -7.16 -20.32 3.15
C GLY A 68 -7.27 -18.92 2.57
N VAL A 69 -6.16 -18.32 2.14
CA VAL A 69 -6.15 -17.11 1.31
C VAL A 69 -6.47 -17.55 -0.13
N PRO A 70 -7.53 -17.03 -0.75
CA PRO A 70 -7.86 -17.39 -2.13
C PRO A 70 -6.84 -16.80 -3.11
N ASP A 71 -6.64 -17.48 -4.23
CA ASP A 71 -5.94 -16.89 -5.38
C ASP A 71 -6.75 -15.71 -5.93
N LEU A 72 -6.22 -14.50 -5.78
CA LEU A 72 -6.87 -13.27 -6.24
C LEU A 72 -6.81 -13.08 -7.75
N LEU A 73 -5.97 -13.83 -8.47
CA LEU A 73 -5.81 -13.74 -9.91
C LEU A 73 -6.10 -15.11 -10.54
N PRO A 74 -7.38 -15.54 -10.58
CA PRO A 74 -7.76 -16.85 -11.10
C PRO A 74 -7.56 -16.90 -12.62
N PHE A 75 -6.32 -17.02 -13.09
CA PHE A 75 -5.95 -16.96 -14.49
C PHE A 75 -6.47 -18.15 -15.29
N VAL A 76 -6.82 -17.90 -16.55
CA VAL A 76 -6.97 -18.95 -17.57
C VAL A 76 -5.62 -19.15 -18.25
N VAL A 77 -5.02 -20.30 -18.00
CA VAL A 77 -3.72 -20.71 -18.56
C VAL A 77 -3.93 -21.70 -19.69
N ASN A 78 -3.40 -21.36 -20.86
CA ASN A 78 -3.26 -22.28 -21.98
C ASN A 78 -2.23 -23.35 -21.62
N ARG A 79 -2.61 -24.63 -21.62
CA ARG A 79 -1.74 -25.74 -21.17
C ARG A 79 -0.67 -26.13 -22.19
N GLN A 80 -0.81 -25.72 -23.44
CA GLN A 80 0.10 -26.07 -24.53
C GLN A 80 1.37 -25.21 -24.49
N ASP A 81 1.23 -23.93 -24.17
CA ASP A 81 2.32 -22.95 -24.21
C ASP A 81 2.47 -22.16 -22.90
N SER A 82 1.69 -22.50 -21.87
CA SER A 82 1.70 -21.83 -20.57
C SER A 82 1.39 -20.33 -20.64
N THR A 83 0.60 -19.90 -21.63
CA THR A 83 0.21 -18.50 -21.77
C THR A 83 -1.05 -18.18 -20.97
N VAL A 84 -1.05 -17.07 -20.24
CA VAL A 84 -2.22 -16.48 -19.60
C VAL A 84 -3.02 -15.69 -20.63
N THR A 85 -4.30 -16.01 -20.77
CA THR A 85 -5.18 -15.43 -21.82
C THR A 85 -6.40 -14.69 -21.28
N GLY A 86 -6.64 -14.74 -19.98
CA GLY A 86 -7.77 -14.08 -19.34
C GLY A 86 -7.96 -14.55 -17.90
N PHE A 87 -9.16 -14.32 -17.35
CA PHE A 87 -9.54 -14.74 -16.00
C PHE A 87 -10.71 -15.73 -16.01
N ASP A 88 -10.65 -16.70 -15.11
CA ASP A 88 -11.72 -17.66 -14.85
C ASP A 88 -12.77 -17.00 -13.97
N LEU A 89 -13.73 -16.33 -14.61
CA LEU A 89 -14.83 -15.65 -13.91
C LEU A 89 -15.76 -16.64 -13.18
N GLY A 90 -15.71 -17.94 -13.51
CA GLY A 90 -16.41 -18.97 -12.75
C GLY A 90 -15.78 -19.18 -11.36
N LYS A 91 -14.45 -19.12 -11.28
CA LYS A 91 -13.71 -19.17 -10.00
C LYS A 91 -13.83 -17.90 -9.17
N LEU A 92 -14.13 -16.75 -9.79
CA LEU A 92 -14.28 -15.48 -9.09
C LEU A 92 -15.33 -15.56 -7.97
N LYS A 93 -16.44 -16.27 -8.20
CA LYS A 93 -17.45 -16.53 -7.15
C LYS A 93 -16.88 -17.28 -5.94
N GLY A 94 -15.95 -18.20 -6.16
CA GLY A 94 -15.26 -18.92 -5.07
C GLY A 94 -14.35 -18.01 -4.24
N VAL A 95 -13.71 -17.03 -4.89
CA VAL A 95 -12.93 -15.99 -4.20
C VAL A 95 -13.84 -15.13 -3.35
N ASP A 96 -14.97 -14.66 -3.92
CA ASP A 96 -15.96 -13.87 -3.17
C ASP A 96 -16.42 -14.57 -1.89
N ASP A 97 -16.78 -15.84 -2.00
CA ASP A 97 -17.31 -16.60 -0.88
C ASP A 97 -16.20 -16.84 0.18
N SER A 98 -14.95 -17.06 -0.26
CA SER A 98 -13.78 -17.11 0.62
C SER A 98 -13.56 -15.79 1.37
N LEU A 99 -13.58 -14.65 0.67
CA LEU A 99 -13.41 -13.33 1.30
C LEU A 99 -14.55 -13.00 2.26
N LYS A 100 -15.80 -13.34 1.92
CA LYS A 100 -16.97 -13.14 2.81
C LYS A 100 -16.84 -13.93 4.10
N THR A 101 -16.39 -15.19 4.03
CA THR A 101 -16.31 -16.07 5.20
C THR A 101 -15.27 -15.63 6.23
N THR A 102 -14.26 -14.85 5.82
CA THR A 102 -13.30 -14.26 6.78
C THR A 102 -13.94 -13.27 7.74
N GLY A 103 -15.04 -12.61 7.32
CA GLY A 103 -15.65 -11.49 8.05
C GLY A 103 -14.85 -10.18 7.98
N PHE A 104 -13.67 -10.15 7.35
CA PHE A 104 -12.82 -8.95 7.31
C PHE A 104 -13.31 -7.90 6.32
N PHE A 105 -13.88 -8.35 5.20
CA PHE A 105 -14.15 -7.49 4.05
C PHE A 105 -15.61 -7.10 3.96
N SER A 106 -15.86 -5.83 3.64
CA SER A 106 -17.19 -5.32 3.36
C SER A 106 -17.66 -5.80 1.97
N LYS A 107 -18.96 -5.66 1.71
CA LYS A 107 -19.52 -5.90 0.37
C LYS A 107 -18.89 -4.96 -0.66
N GLU A 108 -18.61 -3.72 -0.27
CA GLU A 108 -17.97 -2.72 -1.13
C GLU A 108 -16.58 -3.18 -1.58
N PHE A 109 -15.75 -3.70 -0.65
CA PHE A 109 -14.42 -4.21 -0.97
C PHE A 109 -14.48 -5.35 -2.01
N ILE A 110 -15.34 -6.34 -1.77
CA ILE A 110 -15.50 -7.50 -2.65
C ILE A 110 -16.01 -7.06 -4.03
N ASN A 111 -16.96 -6.12 -4.08
CA ASN A 111 -17.44 -5.57 -5.34
C ASN A 111 -16.35 -4.83 -6.12
N ASN A 112 -15.50 -4.05 -5.44
CA ASN A 112 -14.36 -3.37 -6.07
C ASN A 112 -13.34 -4.37 -6.62
N TYR A 113 -12.98 -5.39 -5.84
CA TYR A 113 -12.13 -6.49 -6.31
C TYR A 113 -12.71 -7.18 -7.57
N ASN A 114 -14.00 -7.50 -7.57
CA ASN A 114 -14.65 -8.09 -8.74
C ASN A 114 -14.61 -7.18 -9.97
N GLN A 115 -14.81 -5.87 -9.78
CA GLN A 115 -14.70 -4.90 -10.87
C GLN A 115 -13.27 -4.85 -11.43
N ILE A 116 -12.24 -4.92 -10.59
CA ILE A 116 -10.84 -4.99 -11.03
C ILE A 116 -10.63 -6.19 -11.95
N ILE A 117 -11.04 -7.39 -11.53
CA ILE A 117 -10.87 -8.62 -12.33
C ILE A 117 -11.65 -8.54 -13.65
N GLN A 118 -12.88 -8.03 -13.62
CA GLN A 118 -13.69 -7.86 -14.83
C GLN A 118 -13.12 -6.82 -15.81
N VAL A 119 -12.50 -5.75 -15.30
CA VAL A 119 -11.82 -4.75 -16.15
C VAL A 119 -10.59 -5.37 -16.81
N LEU A 120 -9.77 -6.09 -16.04
CA LEU A 120 -8.57 -6.78 -16.55
C LEU A 120 -8.94 -7.81 -17.63
N ASP A 121 -9.91 -8.69 -17.34
CA ASP A 121 -10.40 -9.69 -18.29
C ASP A 121 -10.90 -9.06 -19.59
N ARG A 122 -11.67 -7.97 -19.50
CA ARG A 122 -12.13 -7.23 -20.68
C ARG A 122 -10.95 -6.65 -21.47
N LYS A 123 -9.97 -6.03 -20.81
CA LYS A 123 -8.79 -5.47 -21.48
C LYS A 123 -7.96 -6.54 -22.19
N MET A 124 -7.85 -7.74 -21.61
CA MET A 124 -7.19 -8.88 -22.27
C MET A 124 -7.96 -9.33 -23.52
N LYS A 125 -9.28 -9.50 -23.42
CA LYS A 125 -10.14 -9.87 -24.57
C LYS A 125 -10.11 -8.83 -25.69
N GLU A 126 -10.05 -7.55 -25.33
CA GLU A 126 -9.91 -6.42 -26.25
C GLU A 126 -8.47 -6.24 -26.77
N LYS A 127 -7.52 -7.12 -26.38
CA LYS A 127 -6.10 -7.06 -26.75
C LYS A 127 -5.39 -5.75 -26.34
N LYS A 128 -5.91 -5.05 -25.33
CA LYS A 128 -5.27 -3.89 -24.69
C LYS A 128 -4.18 -4.32 -23.70
N ILE A 129 -4.31 -5.53 -23.17
CA ILE A 129 -3.29 -6.22 -22.39
C ILE A 129 -2.88 -7.44 -23.23
N ALA A 130 -1.58 -7.56 -23.52
CA ALA A 130 -1.06 -8.69 -24.27
C ALA A 130 -1.11 -9.97 -23.42
N PRO A 131 -1.30 -11.15 -24.02
CA PRO A 131 -1.05 -12.42 -23.36
C PRO A 131 0.41 -12.48 -22.84
N PHE A 132 0.63 -13.15 -21.73
CA PHE A 132 1.93 -13.25 -21.06
C PHE A 132 2.14 -14.67 -20.54
N SER A 133 3.39 -15.07 -20.32
CA SER A 133 3.70 -16.43 -19.87
C SER A 133 3.41 -16.59 -18.37
N THR A 134 2.99 -17.77 -17.93
CA THR A 134 2.92 -18.05 -16.49
C THR A 134 4.31 -17.90 -15.86
N GLY A 135 4.40 -17.14 -14.77
CA GLY A 135 5.66 -16.84 -14.08
C GLY A 135 6.27 -15.50 -14.46
N GLU A 136 5.77 -14.84 -15.51
CA GLU A 136 6.10 -13.44 -15.78
C GLU A 136 5.27 -12.51 -14.91
N ILE A 137 5.83 -11.35 -14.60
CA ILE A 137 5.09 -10.25 -13.97
C ILE A 137 3.97 -9.84 -14.94
N PRO A 138 2.70 -9.87 -14.51
CA PRO A 138 1.60 -9.51 -15.40
C PRO A 138 1.75 -8.07 -15.93
N PRO A 139 1.36 -7.79 -17.19
CA PRO A 139 1.49 -6.48 -17.80
C PRO A 139 0.36 -5.51 -17.39
N PHE A 140 0.07 -5.45 -16.09
CA PHE A 140 -0.87 -4.52 -15.44
C PHE A 140 -0.35 -4.15 -14.04
N GLY A 141 -1.00 -3.23 -13.33
CA GLY A 141 -0.48 -2.74 -12.03
C GLY A 141 -1.08 -3.41 -10.80
N PHE A 142 -2.15 -4.19 -10.95
CA PHE A 142 -2.83 -4.84 -9.84
C PHE A 142 -2.12 -6.15 -9.48
N HIS A 143 -1.55 -6.23 -8.27
CA HIS A 143 -0.98 -7.45 -7.70
C HIS A 143 0.12 -8.11 -8.56
N THR A 144 1.13 -7.32 -8.94
CA THR A 144 2.16 -7.75 -9.89
C THR A 144 3.57 -7.90 -9.30
N ASP A 145 3.92 -7.09 -8.31
CA ASP A 145 5.27 -7.03 -7.74
C ASP A 145 5.28 -6.74 -6.23
N ALA A 146 4.15 -6.94 -5.55
CA ALA A 146 3.99 -6.74 -4.11
C ALA A 146 2.88 -7.64 -3.56
N ASP A 147 2.92 -7.95 -2.27
CA ASP A 147 1.82 -8.61 -1.58
C ASP A 147 0.55 -7.72 -1.66
N PRO A 148 -0.60 -8.26 -2.07
CA PRO A 148 -1.78 -7.44 -2.36
C PRO A 148 -2.43 -6.89 -1.11
N TRP A 149 -2.25 -7.54 0.04
CA TRP A 149 -2.91 -7.22 1.29
C TRP A 149 -2.24 -6.06 2.04
N CYS A 150 -0.94 -5.85 1.80
CA CYS A 150 -0.20 -4.71 2.31
C CYS A 150 0.32 -3.75 1.23
N ASP A 151 0.28 -4.09 -0.06
CA ASP A 151 0.98 -3.35 -1.14
C ASP A 151 2.48 -3.19 -0.79
N CYS A 152 3.08 -4.26 -0.24
CA CYS A 152 4.44 -4.28 0.28
C CYS A 152 5.26 -5.48 -0.23
N GLN A 153 6.58 -5.31 -0.36
CA GLN A 153 7.51 -6.37 -0.80
C GLN A 153 8.21 -7.06 0.36
N ASP A 154 8.46 -6.31 1.44
CA ASP A 154 9.22 -6.76 2.62
C ASP A 154 8.57 -6.26 3.91
N VAL A 155 8.94 -6.90 5.00
CA VAL A 155 8.63 -6.48 6.37
C VAL A 155 9.89 -5.93 7.07
N PRO A 156 9.75 -5.04 8.06
CA PRO A 156 10.90 -4.46 8.74
C PRO A 156 11.61 -5.43 9.70
N TYR A 157 10.95 -6.50 10.14
CA TYR A 157 11.47 -7.49 11.08
C TYR A 157 10.58 -8.74 11.13
N ASP A 158 11.16 -9.91 11.45
CA ASP A 158 10.43 -11.18 11.45
C ASP A 158 9.85 -11.57 12.82
N HIS A 159 10.49 -11.12 13.91
CA HIS A 159 10.17 -11.57 15.27
C HIS A 159 10.00 -10.42 16.28
N PRO A 160 8.85 -10.33 16.97
CA PRO A 160 7.60 -11.07 16.69
C PRO A 160 7.02 -10.72 15.30
N ASN A 161 5.99 -11.43 14.83
CA ASN A 161 5.37 -11.16 13.53
C ASN A 161 5.00 -9.68 13.39
N ALA A 162 5.62 -8.95 12.45
CA ALA A 162 5.44 -7.51 12.26
C ALA A 162 3.99 -7.09 12.03
N TYR A 163 3.21 -7.91 11.33
CA TYR A 163 1.78 -7.65 11.06
C TYR A 163 0.93 -7.67 12.33
N SER A 164 1.34 -8.41 13.37
CA SER A 164 0.63 -8.44 14.66
C SER A 164 0.78 -7.15 15.46
N LEU A 165 1.72 -6.28 15.07
CA LEU A 165 2.09 -5.07 15.80
C LEU A 165 1.73 -3.78 15.08
N VAL A 166 1.08 -3.83 13.91
CA VAL A 166 0.73 -2.61 13.15
C VAL A 166 -0.02 -1.60 14.02
N ASP A 167 0.31 -0.32 13.88
CA ASP A 167 -0.34 0.78 14.60
C ASP A 167 -1.23 1.57 13.65
N VAL A 168 -2.50 1.74 14.05
CA VAL A 168 -3.52 2.39 13.23
C VAL A 168 -3.66 3.85 13.60
N HIS A 169 -3.76 4.70 12.58
CA HIS A 169 -3.91 6.16 12.71
C HIS A 169 -5.20 6.61 12.04
N ILE A 170 -6.03 7.34 12.77
CA ILE A 170 -7.31 7.87 12.27
C ILE A 170 -7.03 9.11 11.42
N ILE A 171 -7.52 9.12 10.18
CA ILE A 171 -7.63 10.33 9.36
C ILE A 171 -9.03 10.94 9.57
N GLU A 172 -10.06 10.11 9.35
CA GLU A 172 -11.47 10.45 9.54
C GLU A 172 -12.18 9.23 10.16
N LEU A 173 -13.05 9.43 11.13
CA LEU A 173 -13.87 8.36 11.70
C LEU A 173 -15.22 8.92 12.18
N ASN A 174 -16.30 8.29 11.74
CA ASN A 174 -17.64 8.52 12.24
C ASN A 174 -18.28 7.18 12.65
N LYS A 175 -19.57 7.17 12.96
CA LYS A 175 -20.27 5.98 13.46
C LYS A 175 -20.33 4.81 12.45
N GLU A 176 -20.22 5.11 11.16
CA GLU A 176 -20.45 4.18 10.07
C GLU A 176 -19.21 3.95 9.19
N ASN A 177 -18.33 4.94 9.05
CA ASN A 177 -17.23 4.91 8.11
C ASN A 177 -15.95 5.49 8.73
N GLY A 178 -14.80 5.01 8.25
CA GLY A 178 -13.49 5.51 8.65
C GLY A 178 -12.49 5.48 7.50
N LYS A 179 -11.60 6.47 7.48
CA LYS A 179 -10.40 6.53 6.64
C LYS A 179 -9.19 6.54 7.55
N MET A 180 -8.25 5.66 7.27
CA MET A 180 -7.13 5.40 8.16
C MET A 180 -5.86 5.16 7.36
N TYR A 181 -4.75 5.19 8.06
CA TYR A 181 -3.54 4.53 7.61
C TYR A 181 -2.96 3.71 8.75
N TRP A 182 -2.12 2.74 8.43
CA TRP A 182 -1.33 2.03 9.42
C TRP A 182 0.16 2.17 9.14
N THR A 183 0.96 2.01 10.21
CA THR A 183 2.42 1.98 10.20
C THR A 183 2.90 0.70 10.86
N TRP A 184 4.13 0.28 10.57
CA TRP A 184 4.79 -0.77 11.33
C TRP A 184 4.99 -0.35 12.79
N GLY A 185 4.41 -1.10 13.73
CA GLY A 185 4.60 -0.83 15.15
C GLY A 185 5.91 -1.43 15.69
N SER A 186 6.26 -1.08 16.92
CA SER A 186 7.37 -1.69 17.69
C SER A 186 8.70 -1.87 16.92
N LEU A 187 9.00 -0.97 15.98
CA LEU A 187 10.19 -1.04 15.14
C LEU A 187 11.46 -1.13 16.01
N PRO A 188 12.29 -2.19 15.86
CA PRO A 188 13.56 -2.33 16.54
C PRO A 188 14.49 -1.11 16.31
N LYS A 189 15.53 -0.97 17.12
CA LYS A 189 16.43 0.20 17.03
C LYS A 189 17.35 0.15 15.81
N ASP A 190 17.59 -1.05 15.30
CA ASP A 190 18.53 -1.40 14.23
C ASP A 190 17.88 -1.47 12.85
N VAL A 191 16.55 -1.41 12.74
CA VAL A 191 15.88 -1.29 11.43
C VAL A 191 16.11 0.09 10.82
N SER A 192 16.16 0.14 9.49
CA SER A 192 16.30 1.41 8.75
C SER A 192 15.28 2.45 9.23
N PRO A 193 15.69 3.72 9.47
CA PRO A 193 14.77 4.80 9.79
C PRO A 193 13.65 5.00 8.76
N ASP A 194 13.86 4.59 7.51
CA ASP A 194 12.89 4.75 6.43
C ASP A 194 11.56 4.03 6.74
N TRP A 195 11.63 2.88 7.41
CA TRP A 195 10.46 2.11 7.85
C TRP A 195 9.50 2.90 8.75
N ARG A 196 9.97 3.97 9.40
CA ARG A 196 9.16 4.83 10.27
C ARG A 196 8.25 5.78 9.49
N THR A 197 8.53 5.98 8.20
CA THR A 197 7.77 6.90 7.35
C THR A 197 6.84 6.18 6.37
N VAL A 198 7.01 4.85 6.22
CA VAL A 198 6.13 4.03 5.39
C VAL A 198 4.74 3.94 6.03
N THR A 199 3.71 4.23 5.24
CA THR A 199 2.32 4.20 5.65
C THR A 199 1.47 3.53 4.58
N TYR A 200 0.41 2.86 5.01
CA TYR A 200 -0.49 2.13 4.12
C TYR A 200 -1.93 2.54 4.39
N LYS A 201 -2.63 3.00 3.36
CA LYS A 201 -3.98 3.55 3.50
C LYS A 201 -5.03 2.45 3.42
N PHE A 202 -6.08 2.59 4.23
CA PHE A 202 -7.25 1.73 4.16
C PHE A 202 -8.50 2.47 4.63
N ASN A 203 -9.66 1.99 4.19
CA ASN A 203 -10.95 2.45 4.68
C ASN A 203 -11.71 1.32 5.35
N VAL A 204 -12.60 1.70 6.26
CA VAL A 204 -13.51 0.78 6.92
C VAL A 204 -14.95 1.30 6.84
N THR A 205 -15.89 0.37 6.83
CA THR A 205 -17.32 0.65 6.97
C THR A 205 -17.93 -0.33 7.96
N LYS A 206 -18.97 0.10 8.67
CA LYS A 206 -19.67 -0.72 9.67
C LYS A 206 -20.85 -1.43 9.01
N GLU A 207 -20.76 -2.75 8.90
CA GLU A 207 -21.84 -3.61 8.39
C GLU A 207 -22.41 -4.45 9.53
N SER A 208 -23.73 -4.37 9.76
CA SER A 208 -24.39 -5.13 10.82
C SER A 208 -23.72 -4.94 12.20
N GLY A 209 -23.26 -3.72 12.49
CA GLY A 209 -22.60 -3.37 13.75
C GLY A 209 -21.12 -3.74 13.86
N GLN A 210 -20.52 -4.35 12.83
CA GLN A 210 -19.10 -4.75 12.83
C GLN A 210 -18.31 -3.93 11.82
N TRP A 211 -17.13 -3.45 12.23
CA TRP A 211 -16.19 -2.82 11.31
C TRP A 211 -15.65 -3.84 10.31
N LYS A 212 -15.61 -3.44 9.05
CA LYS A 212 -15.04 -4.22 7.94
C LYS A 212 -14.22 -3.33 7.04
N VAL A 213 -13.20 -3.90 6.41
CA VAL A 213 -12.36 -3.22 5.43
C VAL A 213 -13.17 -3.00 4.16
N SER A 214 -13.33 -1.74 3.77
CA SER A 214 -13.99 -1.36 2.51
C SER A 214 -13.00 -1.02 1.40
N TYR A 215 -11.75 -0.73 1.75
CA TYR A 215 -10.69 -0.45 0.80
C TYR A 215 -9.32 -0.74 1.41
N LEU A 216 -8.40 -1.28 0.61
CA LEU A 216 -6.96 -1.38 0.90
C LEU A 216 -6.20 -0.70 -0.23
N GLN A 217 -5.13 0.02 0.10
CA GLN A 217 -4.15 0.44 -0.89
C GLN A 217 -3.66 -0.77 -1.71
N GLY A 218 -3.55 -0.60 -3.02
CA GLY A 218 -3.26 -1.70 -3.96
C GLY A 218 -4.50 -2.21 -4.68
N PHE A 219 -5.68 -2.19 -4.04
CA PHE A 219 -6.97 -2.54 -4.66
C PHE A 219 -7.59 -1.33 -5.40
N ASP A 220 -6.79 -0.70 -6.25
CA ASP A 220 -7.13 0.47 -7.03
C ASP A 220 -7.68 0.07 -8.41
N ILE A 221 -8.92 0.43 -8.76
CA ILE A 221 -9.49 0.16 -10.10
C ILE A 221 -8.67 0.76 -11.25
N LYS A 222 -7.92 1.84 -10.99
CA LYS A 222 -6.99 2.46 -11.95
C LYS A 222 -5.73 1.62 -12.25
N ARG A 223 -5.42 0.63 -11.39
CA ARG A 223 -4.32 -0.33 -11.59
C ARG A 223 -4.77 -1.55 -12.39
N ALA A 224 -6.08 -1.72 -12.59
CA ALA A 224 -6.67 -2.66 -13.53
C ALA A 224 -6.41 -2.21 -14.97
#